data_AF-Q5D9A0-F1
#
_entry.id   AF-Q5D9A0-F1
#
_cell.length_a   1.000
_cell.length_b   1.000
_cell.length_c   1.000
_cell.angle_alpha   90.00
_cell.angle_beta   90.00
_cell.angle_gamma   90.00
#
_symmetry.space_group_name_H-M   'P 1'
#
loop_
_entity.id
_entity.type
_entity.pdbx_description
1 polymer ?
#
loop_
_entity_poly.entity_id
_entity_poly.type
_entity_poly.pdbx_seq_one_letter_code
_entity_poly.pdbx_strand_id
1 'polypeptide(L)'
;MEMCLSPLAKECPTPEMYHTLSSSFLETSSLTFDAYLRLCRRLFYIRQFKTGNTIRNIFSSFCMAVLKCQSPKKSADLAMKVDEVLGLPALRLWSDLNSLQTASLERRIYLSQILISWFVDFRNPVRADSSINLSHDHLLPDVLNGISIHLGSPRVEIRTLGMVIRGVEL
;
A
#
# COMPACT_ATOMS: atom_id res chain seq x y z
N MET A 1 -20.26 1.65 -6.05
CA MET A 1 -19.87 0.87 -4.86
C MET A 1 -19.36 -0.53 -5.23
N GLU A 2 -19.86 -1.14 -6.31
CA GLU A 2 -19.33 -2.39 -6.89
C GLU A 2 -17.99 -2.25 -7.64
N MET A 3 -17.69 -1.08 -8.23
CA MET A 3 -16.58 -0.97 -9.19
C MET A 3 -15.17 -0.99 -8.59
N CYS A 4 -14.99 -0.62 -7.32
CA CYS A 4 -13.64 -0.58 -6.70
C CYS A 4 -13.19 -1.93 -6.12
N LEU A 5 -14.06 -2.94 -6.16
CA LEU A 5 -13.86 -4.25 -5.54
C LEU A 5 -14.28 -5.43 -6.45
N SER A 6 -14.94 -5.16 -7.59
CA SER A 6 -15.30 -6.20 -8.58
C SER A 6 -14.11 -7.02 -9.11
N PRO A 7 -12.87 -6.47 -9.23
CA PRO A 7 -11.71 -7.28 -9.61
C PRO A 7 -11.30 -8.29 -8.53
N LEU A 8 -11.50 -7.97 -7.24
CA LEU A 8 -11.29 -8.93 -6.14
C LEU A 8 -12.36 -10.02 -6.13
N ALA A 9 -13.61 -9.64 -6.37
CA ALA A 9 -14.74 -10.57 -6.39
C ALA A 9 -14.67 -11.59 -7.55
N LYS A 10 -14.12 -11.19 -8.71
CA LYS A 10 -13.90 -12.10 -9.86
C LYS A 10 -12.85 -13.18 -9.60
N GLU A 11 -11.90 -12.94 -8.71
CA GLU A 11 -10.87 -13.92 -8.32
C GLU A 11 -11.20 -14.65 -7.01
N CYS A 12 -12.29 -14.28 -6.33
CA CYS A 12 -12.68 -14.87 -5.06
C CYS A 12 -13.71 -15.99 -5.31
N PRO A 13 -13.43 -17.26 -4.96
CA PRO A 13 -14.33 -18.38 -5.23
C PRO A 13 -15.65 -18.35 -4.43
N THR A 14 -15.83 -17.39 -3.53
CA THR A 14 -16.99 -17.29 -2.61
C THR A 14 -17.50 -15.84 -2.46
N PRO A 15 -18.45 -15.40 -3.32
CA PRO A 15 -19.01 -14.03 -3.34
C PRO A 15 -19.74 -13.59 -2.05
N GLU A 16 -20.27 -14.52 -1.28
CA GLU A 16 -21.00 -14.24 -0.05
C GLU A 16 -20.06 -13.76 1.07
N MET A 17 -18.88 -14.37 1.18
CA MET A 17 -17.81 -13.97 2.11
C MET A 17 -17.32 -12.53 1.86
N TYR A 18 -17.34 -12.10 0.60
CA TYR A 18 -16.97 -10.76 0.19
C TYR A 18 -17.97 -9.69 0.69
N HIS A 19 -19.27 -9.97 0.61
CA HIS A 19 -20.29 -9.09 1.19
C HIS A 19 -20.19 -9.04 2.72
N THR A 20 -19.99 -10.18 3.38
CA THR A 20 -19.84 -10.26 4.85
C THR A 20 -18.56 -9.60 5.36
N LEU A 21 -17.44 -9.71 4.64
CA LEU A 21 -16.22 -8.98 4.95
C LEU A 21 -16.43 -7.49 4.74
N SER A 22 -17.04 -7.05 3.63
CA SER A 22 -17.28 -5.63 3.38
C SER A 22 -18.21 -4.96 4.41
N SER A 23 -19.22 -5.68 4.92
CA SER A 23 -20.13 -5.17 5.96
C SER A 23 -19.49 -5.16 7.34
N SER A 24 -18.67 -6.17 7.68
CA SER A 24 -17.99 -6.28 8.98
C SER A 24 -16.70 -5.45 9.08
N PHE A 25 -16.06 -5.14 7.96
CA PHE A 25 -14.87 -4.29 7.88
C PHE A 25 -15.17 -2.80 8.15
N LEU A 26 -16.42 -2.38 7.88
CA LEU A 26 -16.90 -1.01 8.11
C LEU A 26 -17.39 -0.78 9.54
N GLU A 27 -17.55 -1.83 10.35
CA GLU A 27 -17.72 -1.70 11.80
C GLU A 27 -16.37 -1.39 12.44
N THR A 28 -16.17 -0.08 12.57
CA THR A 28 -14.93 0.71 12.56
C THR A 28 -14.22 0.77 13.92
N SER A 29 -14.18 -0.36 14.61
CA SER A 29 -13.39 -0.58 15.83
C SER A 29 -13.12 -2.07 16.09
N SER A 30 -13.24 -2.92 15.07
CA SER A 30 -13.17 -4.35 15.27
C SER A 30 -11.73 -4.86 15.19
N LEU A 31 -11.41 -5.81 16.06
CA LEU A 31 -10.22 -6.67 15.98
C LEU A 31 -9.95 -7.19 14.55
N THR A 32 -10.98 -7.22 13.70
CA THR A 32 -10.97 -7.58 12.28
C THR A 32 -10.10 -6.66 11.43
N PHE A 33 -10.15 -5.33 11.60
CA PHE A 33 -9.30 -4.40 10.81
C PHE A 33 -7.82 -4.64 11.11
N ASP A 34 -7.46 -4.68 12.39
CA ASP A 34 -6.07 -4.92 12.82
C ASP A 34 -5.61 -6.34 12.45
N ALA A 35 -6.49 -7.35 12.52
CA ALA A 35 -6.19 -8.70 12.05
C ALA A 35 -5.93 -8.74 10.54
N TYR A 36 -6.75 -8.06 9.74
CA TYR A 36 -6.57 -7.98 8.29
C TYR A 36 -5.30 -7.20 7.92
N LEU A 37 -5.01 -6.08 8.60
CA LEU A 37 -3.78 -5.32 8.42
C LEU A 37 -2.53 -6.18 8.67
N ARG A 38 -2.54 -6.95 9.78
CA ARG A 38 -1.46 -7.90 10.10
C ARG A 38 -1.35 -9.03 9.07
N LEU A 39 -2.48 -9.53 8.56
CA LEU A 39 -2.50 -10.54 7.52
C LEU A 39 -1.90 -10.00 6.22
N CYS A 40 -2.32 -8.83 5.76
CA CYS A 40 -1.79 -8.16 4.58
C CYS A 40 -0.28 -7.93 4.70
N ARG A 41 0.19 -7.44 5.87
CA ARG A 41 1.62 -7.29 6.15
C ARG A 41 2.35 -8.62 5.95
N ARG A 42 1.88 -9.69 6.59
CA ARG A 42 2.48 -11.02 6.43
C ARG A 42 2.47 -11.48 4.97
N LEU A 43 1.36 -11.30 4.26
CA LEU A 43 1.23 -11.71 2.86
C LEU A 43 2.22 -10.96 1.95
N PHE A 44 2.39 -9.65 2.12
CA PHE A 44 3.37 -8.87 1.36
C PHE A 44 4.82 -9.33 1.59
N TYR A 45 5.16 -9.79 2.79
CA TYR A 45 6.55 -10.16 3.08
C TYR A 45 6.86 -11.66 2.95
N ILE A 46 5.84 -12.52 2.94
CA ILE A 46 5.99 -13.98 2.82
C ILE A 46 5.65 -14.48 1.41
N ARG A 47 4.71 -13.83 0.71
CA ARG A 47 4.26 -14.25 -0.63
C ARG A 47 4.49 -13.13 -1.65
N GLN A 48 4.79 -13.54 -2.87
CA GLN A 48 4.79 -12.66 -4.04
C GLN A 48 3.54 -12.93 -4.86
N PHE A 49 2.64 -11.95 -4.90
CA PHE A 49 1.50 -11.99 -5.82
C PHE A 49 2.00 -11.75 -7.24
N LYS A 50 1.73 -12.69 -8.15
CA LYS A 50 2.20 -12.62 -9.53
C LYS A 50 1.51 -11.50 -10.32
N THR A 51 0.27 -11.19 -9.97
CA THR A 51 -0.51 -10.10 -10.55
C THR A 51 -0.53 -8.91 -9.57
N GLY A 52 -0.14 -7.73 -10.05
CA GLY A 52 -0.14 -6.50 -9.24
C GLY A 52 -1.54 -6.10 -8.74
N ASN A 53 -2.59 -6.65 -9.34
CA ASN A 53 -3.99 -6.38 -9.00
C ASN A 53 -4.29 -6.62 -7.52
N THR A 54 -3.77 -7.69 -6.91
CA THR A 54 -4.03 -7.99 -5.49
C THR A 54 -3.51 -6.89 -4.57
N ILE A 55 -2.31 -6.36 -4.83
CA ILE A 55 -1.72 -5.28 -4.03
C ILE A 55 -2.59 -4.02 -4.14
N ARG A 56 -2.91 -3.61 -5.37
CA ARG A 56 -3.75 -2.44 -5.65
C ARG A 56 -5.08 -2.54 -4.91
N ASN A 57 -5.74 -3.68 -5.07
CA ASN A 57 -7.01 -3.99 -4.46
C ASN A 57 -6.97 -3.92 -2.92
N ILE A 58 -5.89 -4.37 -2.29
CA ILE A 58 -5.68 -4.25 -0.83
C ILE A 58 -5.63 -2.77 -0.42
N PHE A 59 -4.79 -1.97 -1.07
CA PHE A 59 -4.64 -0.54 -0.74
C PHE A 59 -5.91 0.26 -1.03
N SER A 60 -6.58 0.00 -2.16
CA SER A 60 -7.88 0.60 -2.47
C SER A 60 -8.96 0.24 -1.44
N SER A 61 -8.94 -0.99 -0.92
CA SER A 61 -9.88 -1.41 0.15
C SER A 61 -9.65 -0.62 1.44
N PHE A 62 -8.39 -0.44 1.85
CA PHE A 62 -8.06 0.39 3.01
C PHE A 62 -8.41 1.87 2.78
N CYS A 63 -8.15 2.39 1.58
CA CYS A 63 -8.50 3.76 1.22
C CYS A 63 -10.02 3.99 1.37
N MET A 64 -10.83 3.09 0.82
CA MET A 64 -12.28 3.16 0.94
C MET A 64 -12.76 3.05 2.39
N ALA A 65 -12.11 2.22 3.21
CA ALA A 65 -12.44 2.09 4.63
C ALA A 65 -12.14 3.37 5.42
N VAL A 66 -11.02 4.02 5.13
CA VAL A 66 -10.64 5.33 5.69
C VAL A 66 -11.64 6.40 5.26
N LEU A 67 -11.84 6.59 3.96
CA LEU A 67 -12.69 7.66 3.42
C LEU A 67 -14.18 7.52 3.77
N LYS A 68 -14.68 6.31 3.99
CA LYS A 68 -16.07 6.06 4.42
C LYS A 68 -16.26 6.14 5.94
N CYS A 69 -15.19 6.33 6.70
CA CYS A 69 -15.29 6.41 8.16
C CYS A 69 -16.04 7.69 8.54
N GLN A 70 -17.16 7.55 9.26
CA GLN A 70 -18.03 8.67 9.63
C GLN A 70 -17.38 9.67 10.60
N SER A 71 -16.33 9.25 11.31
CA SER A 71 -15.63 10.11 12.28
C SER A 71 -14.28 10.56 11.71
N PRO A 72 -14.04 11.88 11.56
CA PRO A 72 -12.76 12.39 11.05
C PRO A 72 -11.56 11.92 11.86
N LYS A 73 -11.68 11.91 13.20
CA LYS A 73 -10.63 11.41 14.10
C LYS A 73 -10.31 9.93 13.83
N LYS A 74 -11.33 9.08 13.74
CA LYS A 74 -11.13 7.65 13.46
C LYS A 74 -10.58 7.42 12.04
N SER A 75 -11.00 8.23 11.08
CA SER A 75 -10.47 8.19 9.72
C SER A 75 -8.97 8.46 9.70
N ALA A 76 -8.52 9.53 10.39
CA ALA A 76 -7.12 9.85 10.55
C ALA A 76 -6.35 8.73 11.30
N ASP A 77 -6.90 8.18 12.37
CA ASP A 77 -6.27 7.07 13.12
C ASP A 77 -6.09 5.82 12.26
N LEU A 78 -7.10 5.44 11.46
CA LEU A 78 -7.02 4.32 10.52
C LEU A 78 -6.03 4.60 9.39
N ALA A 79 -5.99 5.83 8.89
CA ALA A 79 -5.06 6.25 7.87
C ALA A 79 -3.60 6.11 8.35
N MET A 80 -3.31 6.65 9.54
CA MET A 80 -1.99 6.52 10.18
C MET A 80 -1.61 5.06 10.41
N LYS A 81 -2.53 4.21 10.90
CA LYS A 81 -2.27 2.78 11.09
C LYS A 81 -1.87 2.07 9.79
N VAL A 82 -2.56 2.36 8.68
CA VAL A 82 -2.23 1.74 7.38
C VAL A 82 -0.86 2.20 6.90
N ASP A 83 -0.55 3.50 7.01
CA ASP A 83 0.78 4.05 6.72
C ASP A 83 1.85 3.35 7.58
N GLU A 84 1.66 3.26 8.88
CA GLU A 84 2.66 2.70 9.80
C GLU A 84 2.91 1.20 9.62
N VAL A 85 1.87 0.42 9.33
CA VAL A 85 1.96 -1.05 9.35
C VAL A 85 2.26 -1.63 7.97
N LEU A 86 1.81 -0.98 6.89
CA LEU A 86 2.00 -1.47 5.51
C LEU A 86 2.91 -0.56 4.70
N GLY A 87 2.68 0.75 4.75
CA GLY A 87 3.36 1.74 3.92
C GLY A 87 4.84 1.96 4.29
N LEU A 88 5.08 2.49 5.48
CA LEU A 88 6.41 2.81 6.00
C LEU A 88 7.37 1.62 5.95
N PRO A 89 6.98 0.38 6.33
CA PRO A 89 7.89 -0.75 6.24
C PRO A 89 8.25 -1.09 4.79
N ALA A 90 7.33 -0.92 3.84
CA ALA A 90 7.63 -1.12 2.42
C ALA A 90 8.60 -0.06 1.90
N LEU A 91 8.40 1.21 2.26
CA LEU A 91 9.30 2.30 1.92
C LEU A 91 10.71 2.07 2.48
N ARG A 92 10.85 1.71 3.77
CA ARG A 92 12.15 1.45 4.40
C ARG A 92 12.91 0.30 3.73
N LEU A 93 12.20 -0.77 3.36
CA LEU A 93 12.82 -1.89 2.64
C LEU A 93 13.18 -1.51 1.19
N TRP A 94 12.40 -0.62 0.58
CA TRP A 94 12.66 -0.09 -0.74
C TRP A 94 13.76 1.00 -0.74
N SER A 95 14.00 1.67 0.39
CA SER A 95 15.07 2.66 0.54
C SER A 95 16.36 2.09 1.12
N ASP A 96 16.37 0.85 1.62
CA ASP A 96 17.57 0.23 2.18
C ASP A 96 18.43 -0.46 1.12
N LEU A 97 19.66 0.03 0.96
CA LEU A 97 20.63 -0.50 0.00
C LEU A 97 20.94 -1.98 0.27
N ASN A 98 21.07 -2.38 1.53
CA ASN A 98 21.46 -3.75 1.89
C ASN A 98 20.33 -4.75 1.57
N SER A 99 19.10 -4.41 1.96
CA SER A 99 17.89 -5.17 1.63
C SER A 99 17.71 -5.32 0.12
N LEU A 100 17.97 -4.25 -0.65
CA LEU A 100 17.87 -4.32 -2.10
C LEU A 100 18.97 -5.21 -2.68
N GLN A 101 20.24 -4.99 -2.32
CA GLN A 101 21.37 -5.74 -2.89
C GLN A 101 21.21 -7.26 -2.76
N THR A 102 20.66 -7.72 -1.64
CA THR A 102 20.42 -9.15 -1.36
C THR A 102 19.14 -9.70 -1.99
N ALA A 103 18.19 -8.84 -2.40
CA ALA A 103 16.94 -9.25 -3.01
C ALA A 103 17.08 -9.57 -4.51
N SER A 104 16.33 -10.58 -4.97
CA SER A 104 16.18 -10.91 -6.40
C SER A 104 15.52 -9.76 -7.16
N LEU A 105 15.70 -9.71 -8.49
CA LEU A 105 15.04 -8.72 -9.35
C LEU A 105 13.52 -8.75 -9.17
N GLU A 106 12.92 -9.94 -9.17
CA GLU A 106 11.49 -10.14 -8.96
C GLU A 106 11.01 -9.56 -7.63
N ARG A 107 11.80 -9.76 -6.55
CA ARG A 107 11.47 -9.25 -5.24
C ARG A 107 11.54 -7.73 -5.18
N ARG A 108 12.52 -7.12 -5.84
CA ARG A 108 12.64 -5.66 -5.94
C ARG A 108 11.47 -5.05 -6.72
N ILE A 109 11.11 -5.64 -7.87
CA ILE A 109 9.94 -5.22 -8.66
C ILE A 109 8.67 -5.30 -7.79
N TYR A 110 8.49 -6.40 -7.07
CA TYR A 110 7.33 -6.61 -6.21
C TYR A 110 7.27 -5.60 -5.05
N LEU A 111 8.39 -5.28 -4.41
CA LEU A 111 8.45 -4.21 -3.40
C LEU A 111 8.08 -2.85 -3.99
N SER A 112 8.55 -2.54 -5.20
CA SER A 112 8.16 -1.31 -5.88
C SER A 112 6.66 -1.27 -6.22
N GLN A 113 6.04 -2.40 -6.57
CA GLN A 113 4.59 -2.46 -6.77
C GLN A 113 3.82 -2.15 -5.47
N ILE A 114 4.25 -2.69 -4.33
CA ILE A 114 3.68 -2.36 -3.01
C ILE A 114 3.79 -0.87 -2.74
N LEU A 115 4.99 -0.30 -2.95
CA LEU A 115 5.24 1.12 -2.70
C LEU A 115 4.41 2.03 -3.62
N ILE A 116 4.36 1.74 -4.92
CA ILE A 116 3.57 2.50 -5.89
C ILE A 116 2.09 2.44 -5.52
N SER A 117 1.55 1.26 -5.21
CA SER A 117 0.15 1.13 -4.80
C SER A 117 -0.17 1.82 -3.49
N TRP A 118 0.75 1.83 -2.54
CA TRP A 118 0.56 2.59 -1.31
C TRP A 118 0.41 4.09 -1.60
N PHE A 119 1.26 4.67 -2.45
CA PHE A 119 1.13 6.09 -2.82
C PHE A 119 -0.11 6.37 -3.67
N VAL A 120 -0.28 5.64 -4.78
CA VAL A 120 -1.30 5.92 -5.79
C VAL A 120 -2.70 5.48 -5.34
N ASP A 121 -2.83 4.26 -4.82
CA ASP A 121 -4.14 3.66 -4.55
C ASP A 121 -4.62 3.92 -3.10
N PHE A 122 -3.77 4.48 -2.22
CA PHE A 122 -4.11 4.81 -0.83
C PHE A 122 -3.77 6.24 -0.42
N ARG A 123 -2.49 6.61 -0.38
CA ARG A 123 -2.02 7.83 0.30
C ARG A 123 -2.43 9.12 -0.40
N ASN A 124 -2.28 9.19 -1.73
CA ASN A 124 -2.69 10.35 -2.51
C ASN A 124 -4.22 10.58 -2.44
N PRO A 125 -5.07 9.55 -2.62
CA PRO A 125 -6.51 9.69 -2.40
C PRO A 125 -6.90 10.11 -0.98
N VAL A 126 -6.26 9.53 0.06
CA VAL A 126 -6.55 9.87 1.46
C VAL A 126 -6.16 11.32 1.78
N ARG A 127 -5.06 11.83 1.22
CA ARG A 127 -4.64 13.23 1.38
C ARG A 127 -5.48 14.24 0.62
N ALA A 128 -6.11 13.81 -0.48
CA ALA A 128 -7.04 14.66 -1.21
C ALA A 128 -8.28 15.00 -0.35
N ASP A 129 -8.56 14.19 0.68
CA ASP A 129 -9.52 14.53 1.72
C ASP A 129 -8.88 15.51 2.73
N SER A 130 -9.38 16.75 2.73
CA SER A 130 -8.84 17.85 3.55
C SER A 130 -9.02 17.63 5.06
N SER A 131 -9.80 16.63 5.48
CA SER A 131 -9.98 16.29 6.89
C SER A 131 -8.87 15.38 7.45
N ILE A 132 -7.99 14.85 6.61
CA ILE A 132 -6.95 13.88 6.98
C ILE A 132 -5.57 14.42 6.60
N ASN A 133 -4.71 14.67 7.61
CA ASN A 133 -3.36 15.15 7.37
C ASN A 133 -2.32 14.01 7.47
N LEU A 134 -1.87 13.50 6.32
CA LEU A 134 -0.71 12.63 6.21
C LEU A 134 0.51 13.43 5.68
N SER A 135 1.37 13.91 6.59
CA SER A 135 2.58 14.69 6.23
C SER A 135 3.58 13.83 5.43
N HIS A 136 4.21 14.41 4.40
CA HIS A 136 5.30 13.77 3.63
C HIS A 136 6.69 14.01 4.21
N ASP A 137 6.84 14.96 5.13
CA ASP A 137 8.15 15.49 5.52
C ASP A 137 9.05 14.39 6.11
N HIS A 138 8.44 13.46 6.84
CA HIS A 138 9.14 12.34 7.44
C HIS A 138 9.48 11.20 6.45
N LEU A 139 8.86 11.16 5.26
CA LEU A 139 9.14 10.16 4.23
C LEU A 139 10.22 10.60 3.25
N LEU A 140 10.37 11.91 3.05
CA LEU A 140 11.21 12.47 2.01
C LEU A 140 12.65 11.93 2.02
N PRO A 141 13.33 11.75 3.18
CA PRO A 141 14.67 11.17 3.20
C PRO A 141 14.70 9.74 2.62
N ASP A 142 13.76 8.89 3.01
CA ASP A 142 13.67 7.51 2.53
C ASP A 142 13.32 7.45 1.04
N VAL A 143 12.38 8.30 0.59
CA VAL A 143 12.00 8.40 -0.82
C VAL A 143 13.20 8.81 -1.68
N LEU A 144 13.89 9.88 -1.31
CA LEU A 144 15.05 10.37 -2.05
C LEU A 144 16.20 9.36 -2.05
N ASN A 145 16.46 8.72 -0.90
CA ASN A 145 17.49 7.68 -0.79
C ASN A 145 17.15 6.48 -1.68
N GLY A 146 15.91 6.00 -1.63
CA GLY A 146 15.45 4.89 -2.47
C GLY A 146 15.52 5.22 -3.96
N ILE A 147 15.12 6.43 -4.38
CA ILE A 147 15.27 6.89 -5.77
C ILE A 147 16.74 6.86 -6.18
N SER A 148 17.63 7.43 -5.36
CA SER A 148 19.08 7.45 -5.63
C SER A 148 19.64 6.04 -5.83
N ILE A 149 19.32 5.11 -4.93
CA ILE A 149 19.77 3.71 -5.01
C ILE A 149 19.25 3.03 -6.28
N HIS A 150 17.97 3.21 -6.62
CA HIS A 150 17.36 2.58 -7.78
C HIS A 150 17.93 3.14 -9.09
N LEU A 151 18.13 4.45 -9.19
CA LEU A 151 18.75 5.09 -10.35
C LEU A 151 20.22 4.70 -10.52
N GLY A 152 20.93 4.48 -9.42
CA GLY A 152 22.32 3.98 -9.43
C GLY A 152 22.45 2.50 -9.81
N SER A 153 21.35 1.78 -10.03
CA SER A 153 21.40 0.36 -10.37
C SER A 153 21.93 0.12 -11.79
N PRO A 154 22.78 -0.90 -12.02
CA PRO A 154 23.19 -1.28 -13.37
C PRO A 154 22.05 -1.88 -14.20
N ARG A 155 20.95 -2.32 -13.57
CA ARG A 155 19.79 -2.92 -14.23
C ARG A 155 18.77 -1.87 -14.64
N VAL A 156 18.37 -1.86 -15.92
CA VAL A 156 17.45 -0.85 -16.47
C VAL A 156 16.07 -0.92 -15.82
N GLU A 157 15.59 -2.12 -15.51
CA GLU A 157 14.30 -2.36 -14.88
C GLU A 157 14.24 -1.68 -13.51
N ILE A 158 15.31 -1.78 -12.73
CA ILE A 158 15.41 -1.15 -11.40
C ILE A 158 15.51 0.37 -11.51
N ARG A 159 16.26 0.89 -12.49
CA ARG A 159 16.30 2.34 -12.76
C ARG A 159 14.92 2.88 -13.13
N THR A 160 14.18 2.17 -13.97
CA THR A 160 12.82 2.55 -14.35
C THR A 160 11.88 2.64 -13.15
N LEU A 161 11.99 1.72 -12.17
CA LEU A 161 11.21 1.80 -10.94
C LEU A 161 11.52 3.08 -10.14
N GLY A 162 12.80 3.46 -10.04
CA GLY A 162 13.20 4.73 -9.41
C GLY A 162 12.65 5.97 -10.12
N MET A 163 12.62 5.95 -11.46
CA MET A 163 12.02 7.04 -12.26
C MET A 163 10.50 7.13 -12.08
N VAL A 164 9.79 5.99 -12.03
CA VAL A 164 8.33 5.97 -11.84
C VAL A 164 7.95 6.55 -10.48
N ILE A 165 8.63 6.14 -9.41
CA ILE A 165 8.33 6.64 -8.06
C ILE A 165 8.61 8.14 -7.93
N ARG A 166 9.67 8.64 -8.59
CA ARG A 166 9.90 10.09 -8.69
C ARG A 166 8.69 10.84 -9.30
N GLY A 167 8.03 10.27 -10.30
CA GLY A 167 6.86 10.89 -10.93
C GLY A 167 5.54 10.73 -10.16
N VAL A 168 5.49 9.86 -9.15
CA VAL A 168 4.31 9.67 -8.29
C VAL A 168 4.33 10.61 -7.08
N GLU A 169 5.53 11.00 -6.62
CA GLU A 169 5.75 11.87 -5.46
C GLU A 169 5.91 13.36 -5.81
N LEU A 170 6.13 13.70 -7.09
CA LEU A 170 6.19 15.07 -7.62
C LEU A 170 4.85 15.47 -8.24
#